data_AF-A0A3B3QAI5-F1
#
_entry.id   AF-A0A3B3QAI5-F1
#
_cell.length_a   1.000
_cell.length_b   1.000
_cell.length_c   1.000
_cell.angle_alpha   90.00
_cell.angle_beta   90.00
_cell.angle_gamma   90.00
#
_symmetry.space_group_name_H-M   'P 1'
#
loop_
_entity.id
_entity.type
_entity.pdbx_description
1 polymer ?
#
loop_
_entity_poly.entity_id
_entity_poly.type
_entity_poly.pdbx_seq_one_letter_code
_entity_poly.pdbx_strand_id
1 'polypeptide(L)'
;MACLFYKTRHIFSCVSVHCRLYVRLLQRRPCPHFQKCAIATRKTGDIFNPATGSTSGAPEHVKPVLKVARLSENATIPTKASAKAAGYDLYSAYDYSIAPMEKAVINTDIQIAVPPGCYGRVAPRSGLAVKHFIDVGGGVVDEDYRGNVGVVLFNFSKETFQVRKGERIAQLICERICHPDLEQCEMDMHNIRKLWCLVLLRNFPMLYVFIWTLRDVCQLWLWMLVWVFTVK
;
A
#
# COMPACT_ATOMS: atom_id res chain seq x y z
N MET A 1 9.84 -15.58 -55.02
CA MET A 1 8.75 -14.97 -54.23
C MET A 1 7.55 -15.91 -53.99
N ALA A 2 7.77 -17.24 -53.85
CA ALA A 2 6.69 -18.22 -53.62
C ALA A 2 6.86 -19.08 -52.35
N CYS A 3 8.02 -19.02 -51.67
CA CYS A 3 8.29 -19.82 -50.47
C CYS A 3 7.87 -19.15 -49.14
N LEU A 4 7.65 -17.83 -49.15
CA LEU A 4 7.26 -17.08 -47.94
C LEU A 4 5.76 -17.15 -47.61
N PHE A 5 4.90 -17.61 -48.53
CA PHE A 5 3.46 -17.73 -48.29
C PHE A 5 3.02 -19.08 -47.71
N TYR A 6 3.89 -20.10 -47.72
CA TYR A 6 3.53 -21.44 -47.23
C TYR A 6 3.70 -21.61 -45.71
N LYS A 7 4.57 -20.81 -45.08
CA LYS A 7 4.92 -20.98 -43.65
C LYS A 7 4.00 -20.20 -42.71
N THR A 8 3.29 -19.19 -43.20
CA THR A 8 2.34 -18.37 -42.42
C THR A 8 0.96 -19.01 -42.25
N ARG A 9 0.56 -19.97 -43.11
CA ARG A 9 -0.70 -20.72 -42.94
C ARG A 9 -0.63 -21.82 -41.86
N HIS A 10 0.56 -22.35 -41.56
CA HIS A 10 0.70 -23.39 -40.53
C HIS A 10 0.63 -22.85 -39.09
N ILE A 11 0.99 -21.58 -38.88
CA ILE A 11 0.96 -20.96 -37.55
C ILE A 11 -0.48 -20.62 -37.12
N PHE A 12 -1.33 -20.16 -38.05
CA PHE A 12 -2.74 -19.88 -37.74
C PHE A 12 -3.59 -21.15 -37.51
N SER A 13 -3.21 -22.28 -38.12
CA SER A 13 -3.87 -23.57 -37.85
C SER A 13 -3.55 -24.11 -36.44
N CYS A 14 -2.31 -23.91 -35.96
CA CYS A 14 -1.89 -24.40 -34.64
C CYS A 14 -2.58 -23.66 -33.47
N VAL A 15 -2.85 -22.35 -33.62
CA VAL A 15 -3.52 -21.54 -32.59
C VAL A 15 -5.02 -21.90 -32.46
N SER A 16 -5.68 -22.31 -33.56
CA SER A 16 -7.10 -22.71 -33.53
C SER A 16 -7.34 -24.11 -32.95
N VAL A 17 -6.34 -25.01 -33.04
CA VAL A 17 -6.44 -26.38 -32.48
C VAL A 17 -6.07 -26.40 -30.99
N HIS A 18 -5.08 -25.62 -30.54
CA HIS A 18 -4.74 -25.54 -29.12
C HIS A 18 -5.82 -24.84 -28.27
N CYS A 19 -6.55 -23.88 -28.84
CA CYS A 19 -7.65 -23.20 -28.14
C CYS A 19 -8.87 -24.14 -27.93
N ARG A 20 -9.11 -25.08 -28.86
CA ARG A 20 -10.18 -26.09 -28.74
C ARG A 20 -9.86 -27.24 -27.78
N LEU A 21 -8.58 -27.53 -27.54
CA LEU A 21 -8.18 -28.48 -26.49
C LEU A 21 -8.29 -27.88 -25.08
N TYR A 22 -8.05 -26.58 -24.92
CA TYR A 22 -8.10 -25.92 -23.62
C TYR A 22 -9.53 -25.81 -23.05
N VAL A 23 -10.53 -25.59 -23.91
CA VAL A 23 -11.94 -25.52 -23.50
C VAL A 23 -12.50 -26.89 -23.08
N ARG A 24 -11.90 -28.01 -23.50
CA ARG A 24 -12.31 -29.36 -23.05
C ARG A 24 -11.63 -29.84 -21.77
N LEU A 25 -10.58 -29.17 -21.29
CA LEU A 25 -9.89 -29.53 -20.04
C LEU A 25 -10.42 -28.80 -18.80
N LEU A 26 -11.20 -27.72 -18.98
CA LEU A 26 -11.81 -26.96 -17.88
C LEU A 26 -13.18 -27.49 -17.41
N GLN A 27 -13.62 -28.67 -17.87
CA GLN A 27 -14.86 -29.33 -17.40
C GLN A 27 -14.60 -30.64 -16.64
N ARG A 28 -13.39 -30.88 -16.13
CA ARG A 28 -13.12 -32.06 -15.31
C ARG A 28 -13.37 -31.76 -13.83
N ARG A 29 -14.27 -32.57 -13.29
CA ARG A 29 -14.84 -32.63 -11.94
C ARG A 29 -13.78 -32.52 -10.82
N PRO A 30 -14.14 -32.01 -9.63
CA PRO A 30 -13.25 -32.03 -8.46
C PRO A 30 -12.84 -33.46 -8.11
N CYS A 31 -11.53 -33.71 -8.00
CA CYS A 31 -11.00 -35.00 -7.57
C CYS A 31 -11.20 -35.19 -6.05
N PRO A 32 -11.63 -36.40 -5.61
CA PRO A 32 -11.97 -36.71 -4.24
C PRO A 32 -10.72 -37.18 -3.47
N HIS A 33 -9.94 -36.26 -2.90
CA HIS A 33 -8.87 -36.68 -1.97
C HIS A 33 -8.47 -35.67 -0.89
N PHE A 34 -9.43 -34.92 -0.36
CA PHE A 34 -9.20 -34.17 0.87
C PHE A 34 -10.43 -34.21 1.77
N GLN A 35 -10.80 -35.44 2.18
CA GLN A 35 -11.88 -35.67 3.14
C GLN A 35 -11.54 -36.88 4.01
N LYS A 36 -10.65 -36.66 4.99
CA LYS A 36 -10.48 -37.42 6.23
C LYS A 36 -9.97 -36.36 7.23
N CYS A 37 -10.58 -36.06 8.36
CA CYS A 37 -11.31 -36.90 9.30
C CYS A 37 -12.46 -36.11 9.92
N ALA A 38 -13.66 -36.68 9.88
CA ALA A 38 -14.71 -36.37 10.82
C ALA A 38 -15.22 -37.70 11.40
N ILE A 39 -15.56 -37.66 12.69
CA ILE A 39 -16.37 -38.62 13.44
C ILE A 39 -15.61 -39.81 14.06
N ALA A 40 -15.20 -39.62 15.31
CA ALA A 40 -15.14 -40.70 16.29
C ALA A 40 -16.22 -40.44 17.34
N THR A 41 -17.31 -41.20 17.28
CA THR A 41 -18.32 -41.30 18.33
C THR A 41 -17.83 -42.21 19.45
N ARG A 42 -17.75 -41.71 20.69
CA ARG A 42 -17.97 -42.51 21.91
C ARG A 42 -18.63 -41.64 22.98
N LYS A 43 -19.79 -42.11 23.44
CA LYS A 43 -20.43 -41.71 24.70
C LYS A 43 -19.71 -42.41 25.85
N THR A 44 -19.44 -41.65 26.92
CA THR A 44 -19.29 -41.96 28.36
C THR A 44 -18.47 -40.76 28.88
N GLY A 45 -19.04 -39.76 29.57
CA GLY A 45 -19.82 -39.89 30.79
C GLY A 45 -18.86 -39.69 31.95
N ASP A 46 -18.46 -38.44 32.22
CA ASP A 46 -17.78 -38.05 33.46
C ASP A 46 -18.16 -36.60 33.81
N ILE A 47 -18.69 -36.46 35.02
CA ILE A 47 -19.06 -35.21 35.67
C ILE A 47 -17.77 -34.57 36.18
N PHE A 48 -17.37 -33.44 35.61
CA PHE A 48 -16.42 -32.53 36.25
C PHE A 48 -16.85 -31.08 35.95
N ASN A 49 -17.37 -30.43 36.98
CA ASN A 49 -17.45 -28.97 37.06
C ASN A 49 -16.29 -28.56 37.99
N PRO A 50 -15.46 -27.57 37.62
CA PRO A 50 -15.81 -26.23 38.07
C PRO A 50 -15.37 -25.08 37.13
N ALA A 51 -16.19 -24.03 37.16
CA ALA A 51 -15.88 -22.60 37.16
C ALA A 51 -14.73 -22.02 36.29
N THR A 52 -15.10 -20.93 35.62
CA THR A 52 -14.27 -19.81 35.13
C THR A 52 -13.29 -20.09 33.99
N GLY A 53 -13.66 -19.69 32.77
CA GLY A 53 -12.74 -19.70 31.63
C GLY A 53 -13.33 -19.05 30.37
N SER A 54 -12.93 -17.80 30.15
CA SER A 54 -12.84 -17.09 28.87
C SER A 54 -14.03 -17.16 27.91
N THR A 55 -14.84 -16.09 27.91
CA THR A 55 -15.60 -15.66 26.74
C THR A 55 -14.64 -15.47 25.56
N SER A 56 -14.70 -16.36 24.59
CA SER A 56 -14.16 -16.18 23.23
C SER A 56 -14.99 -15.12 22.50
N GLY A 57 -14.72 -13.85 22.82
CA GLY A 57 -15.20 -12.73 22.03
C GLY A 57 -14.45 -12.70 20.70
N ALA A 58 -15.15 -12.91 19.59
CA ALA A 58 -14.68 -12.44 18.29
C ALA A 58 -14.25 -10.96 18.42
N PRO A 59 -13.20 -10.49 17.73
CA PRO A 59 -12.78 -9.11 17.87
C PRO A 59 -13.94 -8.20 17.45
N GLU A 60 -14.53 -7.53 18.44
CA GLU A 60 -15.48 -6.46 18.24
C GLU A 60 -14.81 -5.47 17.28
N HIS A 61 -15.49 -5.09 16.19
CA HIS A 61 -14.98 -4.13 15.22
C HIS A 61 -14.93 -2.74 15.88
N VAL A 62 -13.91 -2.50 16.72
CA VAL A 62 -13.73 -1.23 17.41
C VAL A 62 -13.43 -0.18 16.36
N LYS A 63 -14.34 0.78 16.21
CA LYS A 63 -14.16 1.91 15.30
C LYS A 63 -12.89 2.66 15.74
N PRO A 64 -11.93 2.92 14.83
CA PRO A 64 -10.70 3.62 15.21
C PRO A 64 -11.05 5.05 15.66
N VAL A 65 -10.64 5.40 16.89
CA VAL A 65 -10.86 6.72 17.50
C VAL A 65 -9.52 7.43 17.65
N LEU A 66 -9.40 8.63 17.07
CA LEU A 66 -8.29 9.54 17.32
C LEU A 66 -8.59 10.33 18.59
N LYS A 67 -7.73 10.22 19.61
CA LYS A 67 -7.86 11.02 20.84
C LYS A 67 -6.98 12.25 20.73
N VAL A 68 -7.48 13.39 21.21
CA VAL A 68 -6.77 14.67 21.17
C VAL A 68 -6.92 15.36 22.53
N ALA A 69 -5.83 15.93 23.04
CA ALA A 69 -5.81 16.77 24.23
C ALA A 69 -5.18 18.13 23.91
N ARG A 70 -5.67 19.20 24.54
CA ARG A 70 -5.08 20.54 24.44
C ARG A 70 -4.00 20.69 25.51
N LEU A 71 -2.85 21.23 25.13
CA LEU A 71 -1.77 21.58 26.04
C LEU A 71 -1.88 23.01 26.57
N SER A 72 -2.51 23.90 25.79
CA SER A 72 -2.67 25.31 26.12
C SER A 72 -4.04 25.84 25.69
N GLU A 73 -4.40 27.02 26.16
CA GLU A 73 -5.62 27.75 25.74
C GLU A 73 -5.56 28.21 24.27
N ASN A 74 -4.35 28.27 23.70
CA ASN A 74 -4.13 28.66 22.32
C ASN A 74 -4.43 27.52 21.33
N ALA A 75 -4.49 26.28 21.83
CA ALA A 75 -4.69 25.10 21.02
C ALA A 75 -6.11 25.00 20.46
N THR A 76 -6.22 24.80 19.15
CA THR A 76 -7.51 24.56 18.47
C THR A 76 -7.65 23.07 18.16
N ILE A 77 -8.83 22.49 18.46
CA ILE A 77 -9.08 21.07 18.18
C ILE A 77 -9.13 20.85 16.67
N PRO A 78 -8.43 19.83 16.13
CA PRO A 78 -8.48 19.54 14.70
C PRO A 78 -9.90 19.29 14.22
N THR A 79 -10.26 19.89 13.08
CA THR A 79 -11.60 19.74 12.51
C THR A 79 -11.54 19.03 11.16
N LYS A 80 -12.67 18.47 10.76
CA LYS A 80 -12.78 17.77 9.48
C LYS A 80 -13.66 18.59 8.55
N ALA A 81 -13.12 18.98 7.40
CA ALA A 81 -13.84 19.83 6.45
C ALA A 81 -15.09 19.16 5.85
N SER A 82 -15.07 17.84 5.66
CA SER A 82 -16.21 17.07 5.16
C SER A 82 -16.23 15.67 5.76
N ALA A 83 -17.39 15.00 5.78
CA ALA A 83 -17.53 13.65 6.34
C ALA A 83 -16.51 12.65 5.73
N LYS A 84 -16.21 12.81 4.43
CA LYS A 84 -15.29 11.96 3.66
C LYS A 84 -13.89 12.56 3.46
N ALA A 85 -13.55 13.68 4.11
CA ALA A 85 -12.19 14.22 4.02
C ALA A 85 -11.16 13.19 4.53
N ALA A 86 -9.96 13.19 3.95
CA ALA A 86 -8.91 12.27 4.35
C ALA A 86 -8.26 12.67 5.67
N GLY A 87 -8.03 13.98 5.87
CA GLY A 87 -7.34 14.50 7.04
C GLY A 87 -8.20 15.42 7.92
N TYR A 88 -7.69 15.65 9.12
CA TYR A 88 -8.15 16.68 10.05
C TYR A 88 -7.27 17.93 9.91
N ASP A 89 -7.88 19.09 9.70
CA ASP A 89 -7.14 20.36 9.62
C ASP A 89 -6.43 20.64 10.96
N LEU A 90 -5.13 20.94 10.90
CA LEU A 90 -4.30 21.37 12.01
C LEU A 90 -4.16 22.88 12.01
N TYR A 91 -4.12 23.47 13.20
CA TYR A 91 -4.15 24.91 13.43
C TYR A 91 -2.89 25.40 14.12
N SER A 92 -2.41 26.58 13.74
CA SER A 92 -1.30 27.22 14.45
C SER A 92 -1.77 27.73 15.82
N ALA A 93 -1.00 27.45 16.87
CA ALA A 93 -1.26 28.02 18.20
C ALA A 93 -0.70 29.45 18.37
N TYR A 94 0.29 29.83 17.55
CA TYR A 94 0.99 31.12 17.65
C TYR A 94 1.10 31.81 16.28
N ASP A 95 1.52 33.07 16.30
CA ASP A 95 1.85 33.82 15.08
C ASP A 95 3.30 33.52 14.66
N TYR A 96 3.53 33.28 13.38
CA TYR A 96 4.85 33.02 12.81
C TYR A 96 5.04 33.75 11.48
N SER A 97 6.25 34.21 11.24
CA SER A 97 6.67 34.74 9.94
C SER A 97 7.77 33.84 9.36
N ILE A 98 7.51 33.23 8.20
CA ILE A 98 8.48 32.37 7.52
C ILE A 98 9.07 33.15 6.34
N ALA A 99 10.35 33.49 6.42
CA ALA A 99 11.03 34.21 5.36
C ALA A 99 11.10 33.37 4.06
N PRO A 100 11.36 34.00 2.90
CA PRO A 100 11.57 33.28 1.64
C PRO A 100 12.70 32.26 1.77
N MET A 101 12.50 31.05 1.22
CA MET A 101 13.47 29.95 1.24
C MET A 101 13.87 29.46 2.65
N GLU A 102 13.07 29.76 3.68
CA GLU A 102 13.28 29.29 5.04
C GLU A 102 12.28 28.22 5.49
N LYS A 103 12.53 27.68 6.69
CA LYS A 103 11.67 26.71 7.36
C LYS A 103 11.34 27.16 8.77
N ALA A 104 10.13 26.88 9.23
CA ALA A 104 9.72 27.09 10.62
C ALA A 104 8.99 25.88 11.18
N VAL A 105 9.16 25.64 12.47
CA VAL A 105 8.38 24.65 13.21
C VAL A 105 7.21 25.38 13.87
N ILE A 106 6.01 25.09 13.39
CA ILE A 106 4.78 25.70 13.84
C ILE A 106 4.14 24.79 14.88
N ASN A 107 4.02 25.28 16.11
CA ASN A 107 3.44 24.51 17.20
C ASN A 107 1.91 24.60 17.16
N THR A 108 1.25 23.46 17.38
CA THR A 108 -0.21 23.37 17.42
C THR A 108 -0.77 23.28 18.85
N ASP A 109 0.10 23.00 19.84
CA ASP A 109 -0.24 22.84 21.26
C ASP A 109 -1.31 21.75 21.51
N ILE A 110 -1.36 20.75 20.64
CA ILE A 110 -2.17 19.56 20.87
C ILE A 110 -1.27 18.34 21.09
N GLN A 111 -1.77 17.42 21.90
CA GLN A 111 -1.28 16.05 21.96
C GLN A 111 -2.30 15.15 21.27
N ILE A 112 -1.82 14.15 20.55
CA ILE A 112 -2.68 13.17 19.89
C ILE A 112 -2.31 11.76 20.32
N ALA A 113 -3.31 10.89 20.39
CA ALA A 113 -3.10 9.44 20.42
C ALA A 113 -3.80 8.84 19.20
N VAL A 114 -2.98 8.41 18.25
CA VAL A 114 -3.40 7.79 16.99
C VAL A 114 -3.98 6.40 17.30
N PRO A 115 -5.04 5.95 16.59
CA PRO A 115 -5.55 4.59 16.75
C PRO A 115 -4.48 3.54 16.37
N PRO A 116 -4.56 2.33 16.96
CA PRO A 116 -3.57 1.29 16.75
C PRO A 116 -3.47 0.83 15.29
N GLY A 117 -2.25 0.53 14.85
CA GLY A 117 -1.96 0.11 13.47
C GLY A 117 -2.07 1.23 12.45
N CYS A 118 -2.06 2.48 12.91
CA CYS A 118 -1.97 3.67 12.07
C CYS A 118 -0.90 4.61 12.62
N TYR A 119 -0.31 5.42 11.75
CA TYR A 119 0.47 6.59 12.15
C TYR A 119 -0.23 7.86 11.68
N GLY A 120 0.08 8.97 12.33
CA GLY A 120 -0.41 10.28 11.93
C GLY A 120 0.52 10.92 10.91
N ARG A 121 0.12 10.99 9.64
CA ARG A 121 0.85 11.76 8.64
C ARG A 121 0.40 13.22 8.63
N VAL A 122 1.32 14.13 8.90
CA VAL A 122 1.11 15.57 8.66
C VAL A 122 1.33 15.85 7.18
N ALA A 123 0.28 16.25 6.48
CA ALA A 123 0.27 16.46 5.05
C ALA A 123 0.03 17.94 4.70
N PRO A 124 0.58 18.42 3.58
CA PRO A 124 0.33 19.77 3.12
C PRO A 124 -1.13 19.95 2.67
N ARG A 125 -1.63 21.19 2.76
CA ARG A 125 -2.92 21.58 2.21
C ARG A 125 -2.70 22.08 0.77
N SER A 126 -3.42 21.53 -0.18
CA SER A 126 -3.26 21.89 -1.61
C SER A 126 -3.41 23.39 -1.88
N GLY A 127 -4.31 24.07 -1.18
CA GLY A 127 -4.50 25.51 -1.32
C GLY A 127 -3.28 26.34 -0.91
N LEU A 128 -2.56 25.93 0.15
CA LEU A 128 -1.33 26.61 0.59
C LEU A 128 -0.17 26.32 -0.35
N ALA A 129 -0.06 25.07 -0.81
CA ALA A 129 0.98 24.66 -1.76
C ALA A 129 0.87 25.41 -3.10
N VAL A 130 -0.34 25.59 -3.62
CA VAL A 130 -0.53 26.25 -4.93
C VAL A 130 -0.41 27.77 -4.84
N LYS A 131 -0.97 28.40 -3.79
CA LYS A 131 -1.03 29.87 -3.70
C LYS A 131 0.23 30.50 -3.13
N HIS A 132 0.84 29.86 -2.15
CA HIS A 132 1.95 30.43 -1.36
C HIS A 132 3.23 29.60 -1.48
N PHE A 133 3.23 28.54 -2.29
CA PHE A 133 4.37 27.65 -2.49
C PHE A 133 4.94 27.10 -1.18
N ILE A 134 4.03 26.71 -0.28
CA ILE A 134 4.32 26.14 1.03
C ILE A 134 4.25 24.61 0.97
N ASP A 135 5.26 23.96 1.53
CA ASP A 135 5.28 22.51 1.71
C ASP A 135 5.42 22.12 3.19
N VAL A 136 5.10 20.87 3.51
CA VAL A 136 5.22 20.32 4.85
C VAL A 136 6.40 19.35 4.90
N GLY A 137 7.31 19.61 5.85
CA GLY A 137 8.44 18.76 6.15
C GLY A 137 8.15 17.71 7.20
N GLY A 138 8.82 16.56 7.06
CA GLY A 138 8.67 15.45 8.00
C GLY A 138 7.23 14.97 8.05
N GLY A 139 6.64 15.01 9.24
CA GLY A 139 5.22 14.72 9.41
C GLY A 139 4.89 13.26 9.67
N VAL A 140 5.83 12.46 10.17
CA VAL A 140 5.53 11.15 10.75
C VAL A 140 5.29 11.35 12.24
N VAL A 141 4.04 11.17 12.68
CA VAL A 141 3.67 11.16 14.10
C VAL A 141 3.37 9.73 14.50
N ASP A 142 4.25 9.16 15.31
CA ASP A 142 4.16 7.78 15.77
C ASP A 142 2.97 7.55 16.72
N GLU A 143 2.53 6.30 16.82
CA GLU A 143 1.41 5.89 17.66
C GLU A 143 1.67 6.15 19.16
N ASP A 144 2.92 6.03 19.59
CA ASP A 144 3.38 6.22 20.97
C ASP A 144 3.81 7.66 21.29
N TYR A 145 3.77 8.56 20.31
CA TYR A 145 4.13 9.97 20.52
C TYR A 145 3.10 10.68 21.43
N ARG A 146 3.58 11.29 22.52
CA ARG A 146 2.75 12.08 23.47
C ARG A 146 3.23 13.52 23.62
N GLY A 147 4.16 13.97 22.79
CA GLY A 147 4.62 15.35 22.79
C GLY A 147 3.65 16.31 22.08
N ASN A 148 4.07 17.58 21.99
CA ASN A 148 3.34 18.60 21.23
C ASN A 148 3.50 18.34 19.73
N VAL A 149 2.39 18.23 19.00
CA VAL A 149 2.41 18.04 17.55
C VAL A 149 2.93 19.31 16.87
N GLY A 150 4.15 19.26 16.36
CA GLY A 150 4.76 20.31 15.55
C GLY A 150 4.56 20.07 14.05
N VAL A 151 4.29 21.14 13.30
CA VAL A 151 4.23 21.12 11.83
C VAL A 151 5.45 21.85 11.29
N VAL A 152 6.31 21.16 10.55
CA VAL A 152 7.43 21.80 9.87
C VAL A 152 6.93 22.35 8.55
N LEU A 153 6.94 23.67 8.37
CA LEU A 153 6.60 24.32 7.12
C LEU A 153 7.86 24.78 6.39
N PHE A 154 7.90 24.54 5.09
CA PHE A 154 8.90 25.07 4.17
C PHE A 154 8.27 26.13 3.29
N ASN A 155 8.89 27.31 3.22
CA ASN A 155 8.49 28.36 2.31
C ASN A 155 9.43 28.38 1.11
N PHE A 156 8.97 27.88 -0.04
CA PHE A 156 9.74 27.93 -1.29
C PHE A 156 9.43 29.17 -2.13
N SER A 157 8.53 30.04 -1.67
CA SER A 157 8.20 31.28 -2.38
C SER A 157 9.26 32.36 -2.17
N LYS A 158 9.13 33.46 -2.92
CA LYS A 158 9.97 34.66 -2.78
C LYS A 158 9.41 35.69 -1.78
N GLU A 159 8.24 35.40 -1.20
CA GLU A 159 7.54 36.30 -0.29
C GLU A 159 7.53 35.71 1.13
N THR A 160 7.46 36.58 2.14
CA THR A 160 7.35 36.13 3.53
C THR A 160 5.94 35.60 3.78
N PHE A 161 5.84 34.34 4.22
CA PHE A 161 4.56 33.73 4.57
C PHE A 161 4.23 34.01 6.04
N GLN A 162 3.11 34.67 6.28
CA GLN A 162 2.63 35.02 7.62
C GLN A 162 1.57 34.02 8.05
N VAL A 163 1.85 33.26 9.11
CA VAL A 163 0.90 32.35 9.75
C VAL A 163 0.33 33.05 10.97
N ARG A 164 -1.00 33.16 11.05
CA ARG A 164 -1.67 33.69 12.23
C ARG A 164 -2.13 32.58 13.17
N LYS A 165 -2.25 32.89 14.46
CA LYS A 165 -2.89 32.02 15.45
C LYS A 165 -4.31 31.66 14.98
N GLY A 166 -4.63 30.37 15.05
CA GLY A 166 -5.91 29.81 14.59
C GLY A 166 -6.00 29.60 13.08
N GLU A 167 -4.94 29.84 12.32
CA GLU A 167 -4.91 29.55 10.90
C GLU A 167 -4.64 28.07 10.62
N ARG A 168 -5.26 27.54 9.56
CA ARG A 168 -5.13 26.14 9.14
C ARG A 168 -3.88 25.94 8.30
N ILE A 169 -2.86 25.31 8.87
CA ILE A 169 -1.53 25.19 8.25
C ILE A 169 -1.29 23.87 7.54
N ALA A 170 -1.84 22.78 8.06
CA ALA A 170 -1.61 21.41 7.57
C ALA A 170 -2.84 20.56 7.83
N GLN A 171 -2.81 19.30 7.41
CA GLN A 171 -3.83 18.32 7.74
C GLN A 171 -3.19 17.03 8.25
N LEU A 172 -3.78 16.42 9.28
CA LEU A 172 -3.37 15.15 9.85
C LEU A 172 -4.18 14.02 9.22
N ILE A 173 -3.50 13.06 8.60
CA ILE A 173 -4.11 11.88 7.97
C ILE A 173 -3.69 10.65 8.77
N CYS A 174 -4.65 9.86 9.23
CA CYS A 174 -4.34 8.57 9.87
C CYS A 174 -4.12 7.51 8.80
N GLU A 175 -2.87 7.14 8.56
CA GLU A 175 -2.49 6.15 7.55
C GLU A 175 -2.25 4.79 8.18
N ARG A 176 -2.84 3.76 7.60
CA ARG A 176 -2.69 2.38 8.06
C ARG A 176 -1.30 1.86 7.70
N ILE A 177 -0.64 1.25 8.68
CA ILE A 177 0.67 0.64 8.52
C ILE A 177 0.67 -0.79 9.06
N CYS A 178 1.66 -1.55 8.65
CA CYS A 178 2.04 -2.80 9.30
C CYS A 178 3.36 -2.59 10.04
N HIS A 179 3.52 -3.29 11.16
CA HIS A 179 4.79 -3.38 11.90
C HIS A 179 5.38 -4.78 11.67
N PRO A 180 6.09 -5.02 10.55
CA PRO A 180 6.72 -6.31 10.31
C PRO A 180 8.00 -6.47 11.14
N ASP A 181 8.28 -7.70 11.57
CA ASP A 181 9.58 -8.05 12.13
C ASP A 181 10.65 -8.06 11.01
N LEU A 182 11.83 -7.55 11.33
CA LEU A 182 12.97 -7.53 10.41
C LEU A 182 13.77 -8.82 10.52
N GLU A 183 13.90 -9.55 9.41
CA GLU A 183 14.74 -10.76 9.30
C GLU A 183 15.90 -10.49 8.32
N GLN A 184 17.15 -10.71 8.77
CA GLN A 184 18.33 -10.56 7.94
C GLN A 184 18.59 -11.85 7.17
N CYS A 185 18.62 -11.78 5.84
CA CYS A 185 18.97 -12.91 4.97
C CYS A 185 20.35 -12.71 4.34
N GLU A 186 21.10 -13.79 4.18
CA GLU A 186 22.30 -13.80 3.34
C GLU A 186 21.92 -13.60 1.86
N MET A 187 22.77 -12.88 1.12
CA MET A 187 22.47 -12.45 -0.25
C MET A 187 22.47 -13.60 -1.26
N ASP A 188 21.34 -14.30 -1.37
CA ASP A 188 21.05 -15.08 -2.57
C ASP A 188 20.37 -14.17 -3.59
N MET A 189 21.15 -13.62 -4.52
CA MET A 189 20.67 -12.88 -5.70
C MET A 189 19.62 -13.68 -6.52
N HIS A 190 19.53 -15.00 -6.30
CA HIS A 190 18.54 -15.90 -6.86
C HIS A 190 17.16 -15.86 -6.16
N ASN A 191 17.08 -15.49 -4.89
CA ASN A 191 15.85 -15.57 -4.10
C ASN A 191 14.97 -14.32 -4.22
N ILE A 192 15.54 -13.12 -4.29
CA ILE A 192 14.74 -11.88 -4.37
C ILE A 192 13.96 -11.79 -5.71
N ARG A 193 14.56 -12.23 -6.83
CA ARG A 193 13.86 -12.29 -8.12
C ARG A 193 12.78 -13.38 -8.17
N LYS A 194 13.01 -14.54 -7.54
CA LYS A 194 12.00 -15.62 -7.47
C LYS A 194 10.86 -15.27 -6.52
N LEU A 195 11.10 -14.58 -5.42
CA LEU A 195 10.06 -14.17 -4.47
C LEU A 195 9.07 -13.20 -5.11
N TRP A 196 9.57 -12.21 -5.87
CA TRP A 196 8.70 -11.32 -6.66
C TRP A 196 8.00 -12.06 -7.81
N CYS A 197 8.67 -13.00 -8.48
CA CYS A 197 8.07 -13.76 -9.57
C CYS A 197 6.97 -14.72 -9.07
N LEU A 198 7.15 -15.39 -7.92
CA LEU A 198 6.14 -16.27 -7.32
C LEU A 198 4.91 -15.50 -6.82
N VAL A 199 5.10 -14.30 -6.25
CA VAL A 199 3.99 -13.43 -5.81
C VAL A 199 3.20 -12.89 -7.01
N LEU A 200 3.87 -12.56 -8.12
CA LEU A 200 3.24 -12.14 -9.37
C LEU A 200 2.51 -13.30 -10.08
N LEU A 201 3.13 -14.49 -10.16
CA LEU A 201 2.54 -15.68 -10.78
C LEU A 201 1.30 -16.19 -10.05
N ARG A 202 1.22 -15.99 -8.73
CA ARG A 202 0.09 -16.43 -7.91
C ARG A 202 -1.12 -15.48 -7.99
N ASN A 203 -0.92 -14.20 -8.30
CA ASN A 203 -2.00 -13.21 -8.39
C ASN A 203 -2.40 -12.83 -9.84
N PHE A 204 -1.51 -12.98 -10.82
CA PHE A 204 -1.76 -12.61 -12.22
C PHE A 204 -1.21 -13.65 -13.21
N PRO A 205 -1.83 -14.84 -13.32
CA PRO A 205 -1.37 -15.90 -14.24
C PRO A 205 -1.47 -15.50 -15.73
N MET A 206 -2.35 -14.55 -16.08
CA MET A 206 -2.56 -14.09 -17.46
C MET A 206 -1.45 -13.19 -18.01
N LEU A 207 -0.71 -12.47 -17.17
CA LEU A 207 0.30 -11.51 -17.64
C LEU A 207 1.58 -12.20 -18.13
N TYR A 208 1.86 -13.41 -17.61
CA TYR A 208 3.08 -14.15 -17.94
C TYR A 208 3.07 -14.73 -19.36
N VAL A 209 1.89 -15.15 -19.87
CA VAL A 209 1.74 -15.66 -21.24
C VAL A 209 2.04 -14.59 -22.30
N PHE A 210 1.76 -13.33 -21.98
CA PHE A 210 2.00 -12.19 -22.88
C PHE A 210 3.48 -11.80 -22.95
N ILE A 211 4.19 -11.88 -21.82
CA ILE A 211 5.62 -11.59 -21.76
C ILE A 211 6.44 -12.73 -22.38
N TRP A 212 6.02 -13.98 -22.22
CA TRP A 212 6.70 -15.13 -22.84
C TRP A 212 6.54 -15.15 -24.37
N THR A 213 5.36 -14.86 -24.90
CA THR A 213 5.16 -14.80 -26.36
C THR A 213 5.96 -13.68 -27.03
N LEU A 214 6.23 -12.56 -26.34
CA LEU A 214 7.08 -11.48 -26.87
C LEU A 214 8.57 -11.82 -26.86
N ARG A 215 9.04 -12.60 -25.88
CA ARG A 215 10.46 -12.98 -25.76
C ARG A 215 10.88 -13.95 -26.87
N ASP A 216 10.02 -14.88 -27.25
CA ASP A 216 10.28 -15.81 -28.36
C ASP A 216 10.31 -15.09 -29.73
N VAL A 217 9.48 -14.05 -29.91
CA VAL A 217 9.48 -13.24 -31.14
C VAL A 217 10.77 -12.41 -31.27
N CYS A 218 11.29 -11.86 -30.17
CA CYS A 218 12.55 -11.12 -30.19
C CYS A 218 13.77 -11.99 -30.47
N GLN A 219 13.82 -13.23 -29.97
CA GLN A 219 14.95 -14.14 -30.25
C GLN A 219 14.97 -14.63 -31.70
N LEU A 220 13.81 -14.83 -32.33
CA LEU A 220 13.73 -15.18 -33.75
C LEU A 220 14.26 -14.06 -34.67
N TRP A 221 14.07 -12.78 -34.30
CA TRP A 221 14.61 -11.64 -35.05
C TRP A 221 16.14 -11.54 -34.96
N LEU A 222 16.71 -11.81 -33.78
CA LEU A 222 18.16 -11.77 -33.58
C LEU A 222 18.88 -12.87 -34.38
N TRP A 223 18.29 -14.06 -34.46
CA TRP A 223 18.83 -15.17 -35.27
C TRP A 223 18.70 -14.93 -36.78
N MET A 224 17.64 -14.25 -37.25
CA MET A 224 17.54 -13.85 -38.65
C MET A 224 18.59 -12.81 -39.05
N LEU A 225 18.91 -11.85 -38.18
CA LEU A 225 19.96 -10.86 -38.44
C LEU A 225 21.35 -11.50 -38.51
N VAL A 226 21.67 -12.44 -37.62
CA VAL A 226 22.97 -13.15 -37.65
C VAL A 226 23.09 -14.02 -38.91
N TRP A 227 22.02 -14.65 -39.39
CA TRP A 227 22.09 -15.49 -40.59
C TRP A 227 22.31 -14.68 -41.88
N VAL A 228 21.71 -13.48 -42.00
CA VAL A 228 21.89 -12.60 -43.18
C VAL A 228 23.33 -12.07 -43.29
N PHE A 229 24.05 -11.92 -42.18
CA PHE A 229 25.43 -11.41 -42.17
C PHE A 229 26.52 -12.50 -42.23
N THR A 230 26.16 -13.78 -42.12
CA THR A 230 27.16 -14.89 -42.13
C THR A 230 27.19 -15.65 -43.47
N VAL A 231 26.27 -15.34 -44.40
CA VAL A 231 26.24 -15.92 -45.75
C VAL A 231 26.38 -14.80 -46.78
N LYS A 232 27.57 -14.20 -46.84
CA LYS A 232 28.14 -13.51 -47.99
C LYS A 232 29.65 -13.43 -47.85
#